data_AF-A0A940YIW4-F1
#
_entry.id   AF-A0A940YIW4-F1
#
_cell.length_a   1.000
_cell.length_b   1.000
_cell.length_c   1.000
_cell.angle_alpha   90.00
_cell.angle_beta   90.00
_cell.angle_gamma   90.00
#
_symmetry.space_group_name_H-M   'P 1'
#
loop_
_entity.id
_entity.type
_entity.pdbx_description
1 polymer ?
#
loop_
_entity_poly.entity_id
_entity_poly.type
_entity_poly.pdbx_seq_one_letter_code
_entity_poly.pdbx_strand_id
1 'polypeptide(L)' 'MSELSTADLEQVYDRLAEAIDQAEGHSELMLVKLALLMARELGQRERVEALIGDALRDLAPA' A
#
# COMPACT_ATOMS: atom_id res chain seq x y z
N MET A 1 9.13 17.57 -3.39
CA MET A 1 8.29 16.38 -3.11
C MET A 1 7.27 16.82 -2.09
N SER A 2 5.97 16.74 -2.39
CA SER A 2 4.93 17.02 -1.39
C SER A 2 4.76 15.78 -0.56
N GLU A 3 5.02 15.86 0.73
CA GLU A 3 4.61 14.82 1.68
C GLU A 3 3.08 14.84 1.79
N LEU A 4 2.48 13.66 1.92
CA LEU A 4 1.04 13.54 2.17
C LEU A 4 0.74 14.05 3.58
N SER A 5 -0.32 14.85 3.72
CA SER A 5 -0.81 15.21 5.04
C SER A 5 -1.45 13.99 5.72
N THR A 6 -1.64 14.04 7.04
CA THR A 6 -2.38 13.00 7.76
C THR A 6 -3.78 12.79 7.18
N ALA A 7 -4.47 13.87 6.79
CA ALA A 7 -5.79 13.78 6.17
C ALA A 7 -5.76 13.11 4.79
N ASP A 8 -4.68 13.27 4.02
CA ASP A 8 -4.53 12.55 2.75
C ASP A 8 -4.29 11.06 2.98
N LEU A 9 -3.52 10.71 4.02
CA LEU A 9 -3.27 9.32 4.41
C LEU A 9 -4.56 8.63 4.89
N GLU A 10 -5.40 9.30 5.68
CA GLU A 10 -6.71 8.80 6.11
C GLU A 10 -7.62 8.51 4.90
N GLN A 11 -7.69 9.43 3.93
CA GLN A 11 -8.49 9.21 2.72
C GLN A 11 -7.99 8.02 1.88
N VAL A 12 -6.67 7.85 1.78
CA VAL A 12 -6.09 6.69 1.09
C VAL A 12 -6.41 5.40 1.86
N TYR A 13 -6.34 5.42 3.20
CA TYR A 13 -6.71 4.28 4.04
C TYR A 13 -8.17 3.88 3.88
N ASP A 14 -9.10 4.83 3.96
CA ASP A 14 -10.54 4.57 3.78
C ASP A 14 -10.80 3.95 2.40
N ARG A 15 -10.15 4.48 1.36
CA ARG A 15 -10.29 3.94 0.01
C ARG A 15 -9.72 2.53 -0.14
N LEU A 16 -8.61 2.23 0.54
CA LEU A 16 -8.04 0.88 0.59
C LEU A 16 -8.99 -0.10 1.28
N ALA A 17 -9.60 0.30 2.40
CA ALA A 17 -10.57 -0.53 3.12
C ALA A 17 -11.77 -0.89 2.23
N GLU A 18 -12.38 0.11 1.58
CA GLU A 18 -13.49 -0.14 0.63
C GLU A 18 -13.09 -1.05 -0.53
N ALA A 19 -11.88 -0.89 -1.06
CA ALA A 19 -11.39 -1.71 -2.17
C ALA A 19 -11.12 -3.16 -1.72
N ILE A 20 -10.61 -3.36 -0.50
CA ILE A 20 -10.39 -4.68 0.09
C ILE A 20 -11.72 -5.42 0.24
N ASP A 21 -12.76 -4.73 0.72
CA ASP A 21 -14.11 -5.28 0.85
C ASP A 21 -14.69 -5.68 -0.51
N GLN A 22 -14.57 -4.80 -1.52
CA GLN A 22 -15.06 -5.06 -2.88
C GLN A 22 -14.31 -6.20 -3.60
N ALA A 23 -13.07 -6.49 -3.20
CA ALA A 23 -12.29 -7.55 -3.83
C ALA A 23 -12.77 -8.96 -3.47
N GLU A 24 -13.65 -9.11 -2.46
CA GLU A 24 -14.33 -10.35 -2.04
C GLU A 24 -13.57 -11.66 -2.35
N GLY A 25 -12.74 -12.12 -1.41
CA GLY A 25 -11.94 -13.34 -1.57
C GLY A 25 -10.68 -13.18 -2.44
N HIS A 26 -10.45 -12.01 -3.02
CA HIS A 26 -9.26 -11.68 -3.81
C HIS A 26 -8.45 -10.52 -3.22
N SER A 27 -8.64 -10.19 -1.93
CA SER A 27 -8.04 -9.01 -1.29
C SER A 27 -6.51 -9.03 -1.36
N GLU A 28 -5.86 -10.17 -1.11
CA GLU A 28 -4.40 -10.32 -1.25
C GLU A 28 -3.92 -10.06 -2.69
N LEU A 29 -4.61 -10.64 -3.68
CA LEU A 29 -4.27 -10.44 -5.09
C LEU A 29 -4.48 -8.98 -5.52
N MET A 30 -5.52 -8.33 -5.01
CA MET A 30 -5.79 -6.90 -5.27
C MET A 30 -4.67 -6.03 -4.71
N LEU A 31 -4.26 -6.25 -3.45
CA LEU A 31 -3.18 -5.50 -2.80
C LEU A 31 -1.83 -5.68 -3.51
N VAL A 32 -1.52 -6.91 -3.94
CA VAL A 32 -0.31 -7.18 -4.76
C VAL A 32 -0.38 -6.42 -6.09
N LYS A 33 -1.52 -6.44 -6.78
CA LYS A 33 -1.69 -5.68 -8.03
C LYS A 33 -1.55 -4.17 -7.82
N LEU A 34 -2.13 -3.63 -6.76
CA LEU A 34 -2.00 -2.21 -6.44
C LEU A 34 -0.55 -1.82 -6.18
N ALA A 35 0.18 -2.62 -5.39
CA ALA A 35 1.60 -2.38 -5.13
C ALA A 35 2.45 -2.41 -6.41
N LEU A 36 2.17 -3.35 -7.33
CA LEU A 36 2.86 -3.41 -8.63
C LEU A 36 2.55 -2.20 -9.52
N LEU A 37 1.29 -1.72 -9.52
CA LEU A 37 0.92 -0.51 -10.27
C LEU A 37 1.62 0.72 -9.68
N MET A 38 1.61 0.89 -8.36
CA MET A 38 2.34 1.96 -7.69
C MET A 38 3.84 1.89 -7.97
N ALA A 39 4.45 0.70 -7.96
CA ALA A 39 5.86 0.52 -8.27
C ALA A 39 6.20 0.97 -9.71
N ARG A 40 5.31 0.69 -10.67
CA ARG A 40 5.44 1.13 -12.05
C ARG A 40 5.35 2.65 -12.18
N GLU A 41 4.43 3.29 -11.47
CA GLU A 41 4.27 4.75 -11.46
C GLU A 41 5.46 5.44 -10.76
N LEU A 42 5.96 4.89 -9.65
CA LEU A 42 7.10 5.43 -8.91
C LEU A 42 8.43 5.26 -9.63
N GLY A 43 8.58 4.19 -10.43
CA GLY A 43 9.81 3.88 -11.16
C GLY A 43 11.02 3.55 -10.27
N GLN A 44 10.81 3.28 -8.98
CA GLN A 44 11.87 3.11 -7.97
C GLN A 44 11.76 1.76 -7.27
N ARG A 45 12.29 0.71 -7.92
CA ARG A 45 12.23 -0.68 -7.44
C ARG A 45 12.78 -0.82 -6.01
N GLU A 46 13.96 -0.26 -5.74
CA GLU A 46 14.65 -0.37 -4.46
C GLU A 46 13.84 0.29 -3.33
N ARG A 47 13.14 1.40 -3.63
CA ARG A 47 12.28 2.06 -2.65
C ARG A 47 11.06 1.20 -2.31
N VAL A 48 10.48 0.52 -3.30
CA VAL A 48 9.34 -0.38 -3.08
C VAL A 48 9.78 -1.61 -2.25
N GLU A 49 10.94 -2.20 -2.57
CA GLU A 49 11.51 -3.31 -1.79
C GLU A 49 11.75 -2.91 -0.33
N ALA A 50 12.27 -1.70 -0.08
CA ALA A 50 12.43 -1.16 1.27
C ALA A 50 11.10 -0.98 2.00
N LEU A 51 10.08 -0.42 1.34
CA LEU A 51 8.75 -0.23 1.93
C LEU A 51 8.05 -1.55 2.27
N ILE A 52 8.24 -2.60 1.47
CA ILE A 52 7.75 -3.94 1.81
C ILE A 52 8.42 -4.43 3.10
N GLY A 53 9.73 -4.25 3.23
CA GLY A 53 10.46 -4.58 4.45
C GLY A 53 9.99 -3.78 5.68
N ASP A 54 9.69 -2.49 5.50
CA ASP A 54 9.13 -1.64 6.55
C ASP A 54 7.76 -2.15 7.02
N ALA A 55 6.86 -2.44 6.07
CA ALA A 55 5.53 -2.97 6.37
C ALA A 55 5.58 -4.31 7.11
N LEU A 56 6.45 -5.24 6.69
CA LEU A 56 6.61 -6.53 7.37
C LEU A 56 7.13 -6.38 8.81
N ARG A 57 8.02 -5.40 9.06
CA ARG A 57 8.51 -5.12 10.42
C ARG A 57 7.44 -4.53 11.31
N ASP A 58 6.59 -3.65 10.77
CA ASP A 58 5.48 -3.04 11.51
C ASP A 58 4.40 -4.05 11.92
N LEU A 59 4.22 -5.11 11.11
CA LEU A 59 3.31 -6.21 11.43
C LEU A 59 3.86 -7.21 12.46
N ALA A 60 5.17 -7.23 12.70
CA ALA A 60 5.77 -8.16 13.65
C ALA A 60 5.36 -7.77 15.09
N PRO A 61 4.95 -8.74 15.93
CA PRO A 61 4.66 -8.44 17.33
C PRO A 61 5.92 -7.92 18.04
N ALA A 62 5.75 -6.86 18.83
CA ALA A 62 6.82 -6.22 19.61
C ALA A 62 7.43 -7.14 20.67
#